data_AF-T1KR21-F1
#
_entry.id   AF-T1KR21-F1
#
_cell.length_a   1.000
_cell.length_b   1.000
_cell.length_c   1.000
_cell.angle_alpha   90.00
_cell.angle_beta   90.00
_cell.angle_gamma   90.00
#
_symmetry.space_group_name_H-M   'P 1'
#
loop_
_entity.id
_entity.type
_entity.pdbx_description
1 polymer ?
#
loop_
_entity_poly.entity_id
_entity_poly.type
_entity_poly.pdbx_seq_one_letter_code
_entity_poly.pdbx_strand_id
1 'polypeptide(L)'
;MDEMDIEVDELDNKVDESNNEVEKSNNEGDEMDASSEASDITTIKVHFLGEWHDIVIDWNDDREYKQDQIFAQLEEMTGILSAFITFMGLYEMRPVNPRRRNGIKLFYIHNNDFHYVGVGSCPPNLIKEDVIDSCIEDGERFYLSYNLYFERFILRNAAISFMLVPEILVVEGRCNMHLCQTTHTEPFFNRVKDIILSEPLNDEMLERFEALGDPEGRFHSWYIAVKYIYQEYNILQFFEVACSNKLSPHNNEVFDDSDENIIEALEALDVN
;
A
#
# COMPACT_ATOMS: atom_id res chain seq x y z
N MET A 1 -19.85 36.85 -72.73
CA MET A 1 -19.48 37.34 -71.39
C MET A 1 -17.97 37.47 -71.41
N ASP A 2 -17.37 38.50 -72.03
CA ASP A 2 -17.65 39.96 -71.90
C ASP A 2 -17.54 40.32 -70.39
N GLU A 3 -16.67 41.17 -69.85
CA GLU A 3 -15.91 42.40 -70.22
C GLU A 3 -14.69 42.49 -69.23
N MET A 4 -13.51 43.07 -69.54
CA MET A 4 -13.10 44.51 -69.42
C MET A 4 -13.46 45.12 -68.05
N ASP A 5 -12.69 45.89 -67.26
CA ASP A 5 -11.45 46.72 -67.33
C ASP A 5 -10.98 46.98 -65.85
N ILE A 6 -9.70 47.21 -65.49
CA ILE A 6 -8.95 48.51 -65.33
C ILE A 6 -9.77 49.58 -64.54
N GLU A 7 -9.36 50.35 -63.53
CA GLU A 7 -8.14 51.10 -63.10
C GLU A 7 -8.32 51.49 -61.59
N VAL A 8 -7.27 51.54 -60.77
CA VAL A 8 -6.65 52.74 -60.11
C VAL A 8 -7.54 53.56 -59.18
N ASP A 9 -7.09 53.75 -57.93
CA ASP A 9 -7.06 55.07 -57.30
C ASP A 9 -5.96 55.16 -56.21
N GLU A 10 -5.16 56.22 -56.33
CA GLU A 10 -4.11 56.70 -55.44
C GLU A 10 -4.68 57.53 -54.26
N LEU A 11 -3.77 58.02 -53.42
CA LEU A 11 -3.87 59.16 -52.48
C LEU A 11 -4.31 58.78 -51.05
N ASP A 12 -3.71 59.30 -49.96
CA ASP A 12 -2.84 60.46 -49.84
C ASP A 12 -2.05 60.44 -48.52
N ASN A 13 -0.95 61.19 -48.53
CA ASN A 13 -0.10 61.52 -47.39
C ASN A 13 -0.86 62.18 -46.24
N LYS A 14 -0.42 61.95 -45.00
CA LYS A 14 -0.10 63.03 -44.05
C LYS A 14 0.75 62.54 -42.88
N VAL A 15 2.01 62.98 -42.90
CA VAL A 15 2.86 63.19 -41.75
C VAL A 15 2.29 64.38 -40.98
N ASP A 16 2.11 64.25 -39.67
CA ASP A 16 2.23 65.37 -38.75
C ASP A 16 2.97 64.90 -37.49
N GLU A 17 4.15 65.47 -37.31
CA GLU A 17 4.94 65.47 -36.09
C GLU A 17 4.21 66.30 -35.03
N SER A 18 4.03 65.74 -33.83
CA SER A 18 3.95 66.58 -32.63
C SER A 18 4.52 65.83 -31.44
N ASN A 19 5.70 66.31 -31.02
CA ASN A 19 6.36 66.02 -29.76
C ASN A 19 5.41 66.18 -28.57
N ASN A 20 5.49 65.26 -27.61
CA ASN A 20 5.53 65.66 -26.21
C ASN A 20 6.15 64.54 -25.35
N GLU A 21 7.32 64.84 -24.80
CA GLU A 21 7.88 64.18 -23.64
C GLU A 21 6.91 64.33 -22.47
N VAL A 22 6.53 63.21 -21.83
CA VAL A 22 6.13 63.22 -20.42
C VAL A 22 6.74 61.99 -19.75
N GLU A 23 7.80 62.27 -19.00
CA GLU A 23 8.14 61.75 -17.67
C GLU A 23 7.97 60.25 -17.39
N LYS A 24 9.13 59.60 -17.27
CA LYS A 24 9.36 58.44 -16.41
C LYS A 24 8.69 58.65 -15.04
N SER A 25 7.68 57.84 -14.76
CA SER A 25 7.35 57.46 -13.39
C SER A 25 7.75 55.99 -13.21
N ASN A 26 8.68 55.77 -12.29
CA ASN A 26 9.08 54.44 -11.85
C ASN A 26 7.92 53.84 -11.05
N ASN A 27 7.31 52.80 -11.60
CA ASN A 27 6.51 51.81 -10.85
C ASN A 27 6.98 50.43 -11.33
N GLU A 28 8.13 50.00 -10.83
CA GLU A 28 8.37 48.57 -10.57
C GLU A 28 7.64 48.31 -9.24
N GLY A 29 6.58 47.50 -9.15
CA GLY A 29 6.30 46.33 -9.97
C GLY A 29 6.94 45.08 -9.39
N ASP A 30 7.06 44.96 -8.06
CA ASP A 30 7.29 43.67 -7.39
C ASP A 30 5.93 43.06 -7.01
N GLU A 31 5.13 42.79 -8.03
CA GLU A 31 4.18 41.69 -8.01
C GLU A 31 4.90 40.55 -8.74
N MET A 32 5.68 39.77 -8.00
CA MET A 32 6.20 38.49 -8.48
C MET A 32 5.71 37.41 -7.54
N ASP A 33 4.61 36.81 -7.99
CA ASP A 33 4.37 35.38 -7.98
C ASP A 33 4.86 34.68 -6.73
N ALA A 34 4.01 34.72 -5.70
CA ALA A 34 3.70 33.47 -5.01
C ALA A 34 3.12 32.52 -6.07
N SER A 35 3.99 31.92 -6.91
CA SER A 35 3.67 30.63 -7.49
C SER A 35 3.37 29.78 -6.29
N SER A 36 2.10 29.45 -6.09
CA SER A 36 1.70 28.44 -5.14
C SER A 36 2.54 27.21 -5.46
N GLU A 37 3.61 27.00 -4.70
CA GLU A 37 4.37 25.76 -4.72
C GLU A 37 3.31 24.68 -4.53
N ALA A 38 3.02 23.95 -5.60
CA ALA A 38 2.20 22.76 -5.48
C ALA A 38 2.99 21.86 -4.53
N SER A 39 2.55 21.82 -3.26
CA SER A 39 3.25 21.18 -2.16
C SER A 39 3.97 19.91 -2.64
N ASP A 40 5.31 19.89 -2.52
CA ASP A 40 6.12 18.68 -2.71
C ASP A 40 6.01 17.72 -1.52
N ILE A 41 4.93 17.86 -0.76
CA ILE A 41 4.56 17.00 0.34
C ILE A 41 3.18 16.42 0.04
N THR A 42 3.06 15.11 0.23
CA THR A 42 1.77 14.40 0.26
C THR A 42 1.55 13.84 1.65
N THR A 43 0.38 14.07 2.22
CA THR A 43 -0.03 13.55 3.51
C THR A 43 -1.21 12.62 3.34
N ILE A 44 -1.15 11.42 3.92
CA ILE A 44 -2.28 10.50 3.99
C ILE A 44 -2.65 10.30 5.44
N LYS A 45 -3.95 10.13 5.72
CA LYS A 45 -4.44 9.93 7.08
C LYS A 45 -4.74 8.47 7.30
N VAL A 46 -4.13 7.88 8.32
CA VAL A 46 -4.31 6.47 8.67
C VAL A 46 -4.92 6.33 10.06
N HIS A 47 -5.99 5.55 10.16
CA HIS A 47 -6.61 5.20 11.44
C HIS A 47 -6.01 3.90 11.96
N PHE A 48 -5.38 3.96 13.13
CA PHE A 48 -4.74 2.84 13.79
C PHE A 48 -5.03 2.86 15.30
N LEU A 49 -5.44 1.71 15.85
CA LEU A 49 -5.74 1.51 17.28
C LEU A 49 -6.65 2.57 17.95
N GLY A 50 -7.53 3.23 17.19
CA GLY A 50 -8.49 4.21 17.70
C GLY A 50 -8.10 5.66 17.48
N GLU A 51 -6.92 5.91 16.89
CA GLU A 51 -6.41 7.24 16.63
C GLU A 51 -6.11 7.45 15.13
N TRP A 52 -6.15 8.70 14.69
CA TRP A 52 -5.73 9.11 13.36
C TRP A 52 -4.29 9.62 13.40
N HIS A 53 -3.47 9.12 12.49
CA HIS A 53 -2.09 9.54 12.29
C HIS A 53 -1.92 10.05 10.88
N ASP A 54 -1.01 10.99 10.69
CA ASP A 54 -0.62 11.48 9.38
C ASP A 54 0.66 10.73 8.95
N ILE A 55 0.65 10.14 7.76
CA ILE A 55 1.86 9.65 7.08
C ILE A 55 2.21 10.69 6.03
N VAL A 56 3.38 11.29 6.16
CA VAL A 56 3.87 12.38 5.32
C VAL A 56 4.96 11.86 4.39
N ILE A 57 4.82 12.13 3.10
CA ILE A 57 5.80 11.81 2.06
C ILE A 57 6.33 13.13 1.52
N ASP A 58 7.58 13.45 1.84
CA ASP A 58 8.31 14.58 1.27
C ASP A 58 9.02 14.12 -0.01
N TRP A 59 8.55 14.62 -1.15
CA TRP A 59 9.09 14.30 -2.46
C TRP A 59 10.46 14.94 -2.71
N ASN A 60 10.86 15.95 -1.93
CA ASN A 60 12.16 16.62 -1.99
C ASN A 60 13.19 16.07 -1.00
N ASP A 61 12.80 15.17 -0.10
CA ASP A 61 13.70 14.46 0.83
C ASP A 61 14.90 13.79 0.10
N ASP A 62 16.04 13.69 0.78
CA ASP A 62 17.30 13.27 0.15
C ASP A 62 17.49 11.75 0.04
N ARG A 63 16.53 10.94 0.53
CA ARG A 63 16.60 9.48 0.42
C ARG A 63 16.49 9.02 -1.01
N GLU A 64 17.24 7.95 -1.32
CA GLU A 64 17.17 7.25 -2.61
C GLU A 64 15.76 6.70 -2.87
N TYR A 65 15.10 6.20 -1.82
CA TYR A 65 13.77 5.61 -1.92
C TYR A 65 12.77 6.30 -0.99
N LYS A 66 11.72 6.89 -1.58
CA LYS A 66 10.70 7.63 -0.82
C LYS A 66 9.84 6.75 0.08
N GLN A 67 9.68 5.47 -0.28
CA GLN A 67 8.99 4.51 0.56
C GLN A 67 9.65 4.31 1.94
N ASP A 68 10.95 4.58 2.11
CA ASP A 68 11.62 4.48 3.41
C ASP A 68 11.02 5.44 4.45
N GLN A 69 10.49 6.58 4.01
CA GLN A 69 9.79 7.53 4.89
C GLN A 69 8.51 6.90 5.44
N ILE A 70 7.79 6.12 4.63
CA ILE A 70 6.57 5.44 5.03
C ILE A 70 6.89 4.39 6.09
N PHE A 71 7.89 3.53 5.85
CA PHE A 71 8.23 2.46 6.80
C PHE A 71 8.80 3.00 8.11
N ALA A 72 9.55 4.10 8.09
CA ALA A 72 10.01 4.77 9.32
C ALA A 72 8.83 5.28 10.16
N GLN A 73 7.82 5.90 9.52
CA GLN A 73 6.62 6.38 10.22
C GLN A 73 5.74 5.22 10.70
N LEU A 74 5.65 4.12 9.95
CA LEU A 74 4.97 2.90 10.39
C LEU A 74 5.66 2.29 11.61
N GLU A 75 7.00 2.27 11.64
CA GLU A 75 7.77 1.80 12.79
C GLU A 75 7.50 2.67 14.03
N GLU A 76 7.52 3.99 13.90
CA GLU A 76 7.21 4.92 14.99
C GLU A 76 5.79 4.73 15.52
N MET A 77 4.80 4.66 14.63
CA MET A 77 3.38 4.56 14.99
C MET A 77 3.03 3.19 15.60
N THR A 78 3.62 2.10 15.08
CA THR A 78 3.24 0.74 15.49
C THR A 78 4.16 0.16 16.56
N GLY A 79 5.39 0.67 16.67
CA GLY A 79 6.45 0.09 17.49
C GLY A 79 7.00 -1.23 16.96
N ILE A 80 6.68 -1.61 15.72
CA ILE A 80 7.28 -2.76 15.02
C ILE A 80 8.44 -2.24 14.18
N LEU A 81 9.64 -2.79 14.38
CA LEU A 81 10.80 -2.41 13.58
C LEU A 81 10.51 -2.61 12.08
N SER A 82 10.90 -1.63 11.27
CA SER A 82 10.78 -1.66 9.81
C SER A 82 11.35 -2.94 9.19
N ALA A 83 12.39 -3.52 9.79
CA ALA A 83 12.96 -4.81 9.42
C ALA A 83 11.98 -6.00 9.48
N PHE A 84 10.84 -5.89 10.17
CA PHE A 84 9.76 -6.89 10.17
C PHE A 84 8.56 -6.50 9.31
N ILE A 85 8.57 -5.30 8.72
CA ILE A 85 7.50 -4.78 7.87
C ILE A 85 7.89 -4.99 6.42
N THR A 86 7.15 -5.82 5.70
CA THR A 86 7.59 -6.29 4.37
C THR A 86 7.04 -5.46 3.22
N PHE A 87 5.78 -5.04 3.31
CA PHE A 87 5.15 -4.16 2.34
C PHE A 87 3.93 -3.46 2.96
N MET A 88 3.52 -2.38 2.29
CA MET A 88 2.24 -1.73 2.49
C MET A 88 1.42 -1.84 1.21
N GLY A 89 0.23 -2.45 1.30
CA GLY A 89 -0.71 -2.56 0.20
C GLY A 89 -1.76 -1.45 0.21
N LEU A 90 -2.35 -1.17 -0.94
CA LEU A 90 -3.41 -0.17 -1.12
C LEU A 90 -4.49 -0.70 -2.04
N TYR A 91 -5.76 -0.59 -1.61
CA TYR A 91 -6.93 -0.87 -2.45
C TYR A 91 -7.34 0.38 -3.23
N GLU A 92 -7.06 0.40 -4.53
CA GLU A 92 -7.51 1.47 -5.42
C GLU A 92 -8.95 1.23 -5.88
N MET A 93 -9.78 2.23 -5.61
CA MET A 93 -11.23 2.21 -5.86
C MET A 93 -11.63 3.09 -7.03
N ARG A 94 -10.74 3.95 -7.53
CA ARG A 94 -11.00 4.84 -8.67
C ARG A 94 -11.04 4.03 -9.96
N PRO A 95 -12.02 4.28 -10.84
CA PRO A 95 -12.15 3.56 -12.09
C PRO A 95 -11.02 3.92 -13.06
N VAL A 96 -9.98 3.08 -13.10
CA VAL A 96 -8.79 3.28 -13.96
C VAL A 96 -9.14 3.24 -15.47
N ASN A 97 -10.28 2.67 -15.85
CA ASN A 97 -10.75 2.71 -17.23
C ASN A 97 -12.22 2.26 -17.33
N PRO A 98 -13.13 3.00 -18.00
CA PRO A 98 -14.50 2.52 -18.25
C PRO A 98 -14.57 1.22 -19.08
N ARG A 99 -13.45 0.79 -19.70
CA ARG A 99 -13.35 -0.47 -20.44
C ARG A 99 -12.90 -1.68 -19.62
N ARG A 100 -12.38 -1.49 -18.39
CA ARG A 100 -12.04 -2.59 -17.48
C ARG A 100 -13.13 -2.68 -16.41
N ARG A 101 -14.01 -3.67 -16.53
CA ARG A 101 -15.06 -3.93 -15.53
C ARG A 101 -14.42 -4.26 -14.18
N ASN A 102 -14.78 -3.49 -13.16
CA ASN A 102 -14.96 -3.89 -11.76
C ASN A 102 -13.89 -4.78 -11.13
N GLY A 103 -12.64 -4.33 -11.10
CA GLY A 103 -11.62 -4.93 -10.23
C GLY A 103 -11.09 -3.86 -9.28
N ILE A 104 -11.19 -4.09 -7.97
CA ILE A 104 -10.37 -3.35 -7.00
C ILE A 104 -8.92 -3.66 -7.36
N LYS A 105 -8.16 -2.63 -7.74
CA LYS A 105 -6.74 -2.83 -8.05
C LYS A 105 -5.98 -2.76 -6.74
N LEU A 106 -5.13 -3.76 -6.50
CA LEU A 106 -4.26 -3.77 -5.34
C LEU A 106 -2.86 -3.34 -5.77
N PHE A 107 -2.35 -2.33 -5.10
CA PHE A 107 -0.99 -1.83 -5.26
C PHE A 107 -0.16 -2.20 -4.05
N TYR A 108 1.14 -2.42 -4.27
CA TYR A 108 2.09 -2.74 -3.22
C TYR A 108 3.24 -1.76 -3.25
N ILE A 109 3.57 -1.21 -2.09
CA ILE A 109 4.77 -0.46 -1.78
C ILE A 109 5.64 -1.40 -0.96
N HIS A 110 6.74 -1.87 -1.55
CA HIS A 110 7.63 -2.83 -0.91
C HIS A 110 8.64 -2.11 -0.01
N ASN A 111 8.96 -2.72 1.13
CA ASN A 111 10.12 -2.31 1.90
C ASN A 111 11.38 -2.70 1.14
N ASN A 112 12.32 -1.76 1.00
CA ASN A 112 13.55 -1.97 0.24
C ASN A 112 14.46 -3.04 0.81
N ASP A 113 14.35 -3.32 2.11
CA ASP A 113 15.03 -4.45 2.74
C ASP A 113 14.58 -5.80 2.16
N PHE A 114 13.43 -5.82 1.47
CA PHE A 114 12.79 -6.98 0.88
C PHE A 114 12.68 -6.82 -0.63
N HIS A 115 13.71 -7.27 -1.37
CA HIS A 115 13.70 -7.27 -2.83
C HIS A 115 12.72 -8.32 -3.41
N TYR A 116 11.41 -8.11 -3.28
CA TYR A 116 10.39 -8.89 -3.99
C TYR A 116 10.12 -8.29 -5.37
N VAL A 117 10.49 -9.01 -6.43
CA VAL A 117 10.14 -8.65 -7.81
C VAL A 117 8.70 -9.12 -8.09
N GLY A 118 7.71 -8.38 -7.57
CA GLY A 118 6.28 -8.68 -7.74
C GLY A 118 5.70 -8.07 -9.02
N VAL A 119 4.89 -8.85 -9.75
CA VAL A 119 4.16 -8.38 -10.95
C VAL A 119 2.85 -7.72 -10.49
N GLY A 120 2.75 -6.39 -10.60
CA GLY A 120 1.54 -5.62 -10.26
C GLY A 120 1.73 -4.47 -9.25
N SER A 121 2.97 -4.18 -8.88
CA SER A 121 3.36 -3.15 -7.92
C SER A 121 3.06 -1.72 -8.42
N CYS A 122 3.04 -0.75 -7.49
CA CYS A 122 3.52 0.60 -7.85
C CYS A 122 4.92 0.47 -8.45
N PRO A 123 5.42 1.43 -9.24
CA PRO A 123 6.81 1.37 -9.66
C PRO A 123 7.69 1.10 -8.42
N PRO A 124 8.71 0.23 -8.54
CA PRO A 124 9.54 -0.19 -7.40
C PRO A 124 10.14 1.02 -6.64
N ASN A 125 10.19 2.16 -7.31
CA ASN A 125 10.47 3.45 -6.71
C ASN A 125 9.17 4.25 -6.63
N LEU A 126 8.80 4.66 -5.42
CA LEU A 126 7.69 5.56 -5.19
C LEU A 126 8.05 6.94 -5.80
N ILE A 127 7.48 7.27 -6.95
CA ILE A 127 7.67 8.54 -7.67
C ILE A 127 6.36 9.34 -7.59
N LYS A 128 6.47 10.66 -7.37
CA LYS A 128 5.34 11.56 -7.10
C LYS A 128 4.21 11.40 -8.13
N GLU A 129 4.57 11.47 -9.41
CA GLU A 129 3.63 11.41 -10.54
C GLU A 129 2.90 10.07 -10.65
N ASP A 130 3.55 8.96 -10.27
CA ASP A 130 2.95 7.63 -10.32
C ASP A 130 2.02 7.33 -9.13
N VAL A 131 2.14 8.09 -8.05
CA VAL A 131 1.45 7.83 -6.78
C VAL A 131 0.30 8.78 -6.56
N ILE A 132 0.51 10.09 -6.74
CA ILE A 132 -0.53 11.09 -6.47
C ILE A 132 -1.69 10.96 -7.48
N ASP A 133 -1.38 10.74 -8.75
CA ASP A 133 -2.40 10.71 -9.80
C ASP A 133 -3.03 9.34 -10.02
N SER A 134 -2.35 8.25 -9.59
CA SER A 134 -2.79 6.88 -9.88
C SER A 134 -3.14 6.03 -8.66
N CYS A 135 -2.71 6.42 -7.45
CA CYS A 135 -2.82 5.57 -6.25
C CYS A 135 -3.43 6.28 -5.03
N ILE A 136 -2.98 7.47 -4.63
CA ILE A 136 -3.45 8.13 -3.39
C ILE A 136 -3.59 9.64 -3.57
N GLU A 137 -4.64 10.25 -3.04
CA GLU A 137 -4.81 11.71 -3.01
C GLU A 137 -4.29 12.33 -1.70
N ASP A 138 -3.82 13.58 -1.77
CA ASP A 138 -3.42 14.32 -0.59
C ASP A 138 -4.62 14.51 0.37
N GLY A 139 -4.42 14.17 1.65
CA GLY A 139 -5.42 14.17 2.69
C GLY A 139 -6.37 12.96 2.70
N GLU A 140 -6.20 11.99 1.80
CA GLU A 140 -7.05 10.80 1.73
C GLU A 140 -6.97 9.96 3.02
N ARG A 141 -8.10 9.34 3.39
CA ARG A 141 -8.30 8.68 4.69
C ARG A 141 -8.44 7.17 4.56
N PHE A 142 -7.63 6.46 5.31
CA PHE A 142 -7.56 5.00 5.31
C PHE A 142 -7.62 4.44 6.73
N TYR A 143 -8.10 3.22 6.86
CA TYR A 143 -7.88 2.38 8.03
C TYR A 143 -6.67 1.48 7.75
N LEU A 144 -5.77 1.42 8.73
CA LEU A 144 -4.57 0.59 8.62
C LEU A 144 -4.88 -0.83 9.10
N SER A 145 -5.17 -1.72 8.16
CA SER A 145 -5.27 -3.16 8.40
C SER A 145 -3.89 -3.81 8.35
N TYR A 146 -3.74 -4.99 8.94
CA TYR A 146 -2.48 -5.72 8.95
C TYR A 146 -2.69 -7.23 8.81
N ASN A 147 -1.70 -7.89 8.20
CA ASN A 147 -1.64 -9.35 8.09
C ASN A 147 -0.29 -9.82 8.60
N LEU A 148 -0.34 -10.74 9.57
CA LEU A 148 0.83 -11.47 10.04
C LEU A 148 1.03 -12.70 9.16
N TYR A 149 2.29 -12.99 8.83
CA TYR A 149 2.67 -14.21 8.12
C TYR A 149 4.11 -14.58 8.49
N PHE A 150 4.52 -15.79 8.16
CA PHE A 150 5.90 -16.21 8.39
C PHE A 150 6.72 -15.96 7.13
N GLU A 151 7.65 -15.02 7.18
CA GLU A 151 8.59 -14.78 6.10
C GLU A 151 9.79 -15.72 6.30
N ARG A 152 9.83 -16.76 5.47
CA ARG A 152 10.79 -17.85 5.63
C ARG A 152 12.09 -17.69 4.84
N PHE A 153 12.16 -16.80 3.86
CA PHE A 153 13.25 -16.78 2.88
C PHE A 153 14.33 -15.77 3.22
N ILE A 154 13.92 -14.60 3.68
CA ILE A 154 14.77 -13.44 3.96
C ILE A 154 14.90 -13.29 5.47
N LEU A 155 13.78 -13.20 6.21
CA LEU A 155 13.83 -12.97 7.66
C LEU A 155 13.94 -14.25 8.46
N ARG A 156 13.36 -15.34 7.95
CA ARG A 156 13.17 -16.60 8.70
C ARG A 156 12.43 -16.35 10.03
N ASN A 157 11.44 -15.47 10.01
CA ASN A 157 10.74 -14.96 11.19
C ASN A 157 9.28 -14.59 10.84
N ALA A 158 8.40 -14.47 11.83
CA ALA A 158 7.11 -13.82 11.63
C ALA A 158 7.33 -12.35 11.22
N ALA A 159 6.55 -11.94 10.23
CA ALA A 159 6.63 -10.63 9.61
C ALA A 159 5.23 -10.07 9.42
N ILE A 160 5.12 -8.75 9.30
CA ILE A 160 3.86 -8.05 9.15
C ILE A 160 3.82 -7.30 7.83
N SER A 161 2.66 -7.31 7.20
CA SER A 161 2.32 -6.40 6.10
C SER A 161 1.14 -5.55 6.49
N PHE A 162 1.11 -4.31 6.02
CA PHE A 162 0.01 -3.39 6.25
C PHE A 162 -0.82 -3.20 4.99
N MET A 163 -2.10 -2.88 5.17
CA MET A 163 -3.02 -2.57 4.08
C MET A 163 -3.76 -1.27 4.38
N LEU A 164 -3.71 -0.33 3.45
CA LEU A 164 -4.53 0.86 3.44
C LEU A 164 -5.92 0.50 2.90
N VAL A 165 -6.90 0.47 3.80
CA VAL A 165 -8.30 0.21 3.48
C VAL A 165 -9.04 1.56 3.42
N PRO A 166 -9.55 1.98 2.25
CA PRO A 166 -10.28 3.24 2.13
C PRO A 166 -11.41 3.36 3.16
N GLU A 167 -11.57 4.54 3.77
CA GLU A 167 -12.61 4.79 4.79
C GLU A 167 -14.02 4.37 4.33
N ILE A 168 -14.33 4.55 3.04
CA ILE A 168 -15.62 4.16 2.45
C ILE A 168 -15.91 2.65 2.48
N LEU A 169 -14.87 1.80 2.59
CA LEU A 169 -15.03 0.35 2.69
C LEU A 169 -15.22 -0.12 4.13
N VAL A 170 -15.06 0.77 5.11
CA VAL A 170 -15.10 0.42 6.53
C VAL A 170 -16.51 0.64 7.07
N VAL A 171 -17.11 -0.46 7.54
CA VAL A 171 -18.42 -0.42 8.17
C VAL A 171 -18.22 -0.50 9.68
N GLU A 172 -18.65 0.55 10.38
CA GLU A 172 -18.51 0.67 11.83
C GLU A 172 -19.13 -0.52 12.59
N GLY A 173 -18.40 -1.03 13.58
CA GLY A 173 -18.77 -2.15 14.42
C GLY A 173 -18.78 -3.51 13.71
N ARG A 174 -18.25 -3.61 12.49
CA ARG A 174 -18.30 -4.85 11.71
C ARG A 174 -16.92 -5.28 11.22
N CYS A 175 -16.83 -6.57 10.92
CA CYS A 175 -15.72 -7.14 10.19
C CYS A 175 -16.14 -7.42 8.75
N ASN A 176 -15.22 -7.19 7.82
CA ASN A 176 -15.36 -7.53 6.41
C ASN A 176 -14.06 -8.20 5.91
N MET A 177 -13.99 -8.46 4.61
CA MET A 177 -12.85 -9.14 4.01
C MET A 177 -11.54 -8.32 4.01
N HIS A 178 -11.60 -7.01 4.31
CA HIS A 178 -10.45 -6.09 4.29
C HIS A 178 -10.02 -5.66 5.70
N LEU A 179 -10.97 -5.56 6.63
CA LEU A 179 -10.76 -5.02 7.97
C LEU A 179 -11.69 -5.68 8.98
N CYS A 180 -11.18 -6.02 10.16
CA CYS A 180 -11.99 -6.45 11.30
C CYS A 180 -11.73 -5.54 12.49
N GLN A 181 -12.63 -4.60 12.77
CA GLN A 181 -12.38 -3.57 13.79
C GLN A 181 -12.18 -4.15 15.21
N THR A 182 -12.69 -5.35 15.48
CA THR A 182 -12.53 -6.02 16.79
C THR A 182 -11.10 -6.48 17.07
N THR A 183 -10.27 -6.65 16.03
CA THR A 183 -8.84 -7.01 16.17
C THR A 183 -7.94 -5.77 16.27
N HIS A 184 -8.49 -4.56 16.09
CA HIS A 184 -7.76 -3.30 16.15
C HIS A 184 -7.80 -2.72 17.57
N THR A 185 -7.33 -3.51 18.53
CA THR A 185 -7.22 -3.11 19.94
C THR A 185 -5.77 -3.27 20.39
N GLU A 186 -5.31 -2.42 21.32
CA GLU A 186 -3.95 -2.51 21.85
C GLU A 186 -3.59 -3.91 22.39
N PRO A 187 -4.45 -4.61 23.16
CA PRO A 187 -4.10 -5.94 23.67
C PRO A 187 -3.90 -6.97 22.54
N PHE A 188 -4.73 -6.91 21.50
CA PHE A 188 -4.60 -7.81 20.35
C PHE A 188 -3.31 -7.51 19.58
N PHE A 189 -3.03 -6.23 19.31
CA PHE A 189 -1.84 -5.83 18.57
C PHE A 189 -0.55 -6.04 19.38
N ASN A 190 -0.58 -5.90 20.71
CA ASN A 190 0.55 -6.27 21.56
C ASN A 190 0.89 -7.76 21.43
N ARG A 191 -0.13 -8.63 21.31
CA ARG A 191 0.11 -10.05 21.06
C ARG A 191 0.72 -10.33 19.69
N VAL A 192 0.37 -9.54 18.67
CA VAL A 192 1.02 -9.59 17.34
C VAL A 192 2.50 -9.24 17.46
N LYS A 193 2.83 -8.17 18.19
CA LYS A 193 4.23 -7.78 18.46
C LYS A 193 4.99 -8.88 19.20
N ASP A 194 4.39 -9.49 20.22
CA ASP A 194 5.01 -10.57 20.97
C ASP A 194 5.37 -11.76 20.05
N ILE A 195 4.51 -12.10 19.08
CA ILE A 195 4.78 -13.19 18.13
C ILE A 195 5.97 -12.84 17.23
N ILE A 196 6.00 -11.63 16.67
CA ILE A 196 7.10 -11.15 15.80
C ILE A 196 8.43 -11.14 16.55
N LEU A 197 8.42 -10.73 17.82
CA LEU A 197 9.65 -10.56 18.60
C LEU A 197 10.09 -11.83 19.35
N SER A 198 9.29 -12.91 19.30
CA SER A 198 9.57 -14.14 20.06
C SER A 198 10.55 -15.05 19.33
N GLU A 199 11.85 -14.84 19.51
CA GLU A 199 12.92 -15.68 18.93
C GLU A 199 12.68 -17.20 19.12
N PRO A 200 12.36 -17.73 20.33
CA PRO A 200 12.15 -19.17 20.50
C PRO A 200 10.98 -19.72 19.69
N LEU A 201 9.90 -18.95 19.58
CA LEU A 201 8.72 -19.34 18.80
C LEU A 201 9.07 -19.38 17.30
N ASN A 202 9.82 -18.39 16.84
CA ASN A 202 10.14 -18.27 15.42
C ASN A 202 11.16 -19.33 14.97
N ASP A 203 12.13 -19.66 15.82
CA ASP A 203 13.05 -20.78 15.59
C ASP A 203 12.30 -22.12 15.49
N GLU A 204 11.37 -22.37 16.42
CA GLU A 204 10.56 -23.58 16.43
C GLU A 204 9.63 -23.67 15.22
N MET A 205 8.98 -22.57 14.84
CA MET A 205 8.15 -22.50 13.63
C MET A 205 8.96 -22.80 12.37
N LEU A 206 10.14 -22.18 12.26
CA LEU A 206 11.05 -22.37 11.15
C LEU A 206 11.48 -23.83 11.00
N GLU A 207 11.90 -24.47 12.10
CA GLU A 207 12.26 -25.89 12.11
C GLU A 207 11.10 -26.77 11.60
N ARG A 208 9.88 -26.54 12.11
CA ARG A 208 8.72 -27.33 11.70
C ARG A 208 8.35 -27.06 10.23
N PHE A 209 8.48 -25.83 9.75
CA PHE A 209 8.22 -25.51 8.34
C PHE A 209 9.25 -26.10 7.39
N GLU A 210 10.51 -26.25 7.82
CA GLU A 210 11.55 -26.96 7.07
C GLU A 210 11.26 -28.48 7.02
N ALA A 211 10.76 -29.06 8.12
CA ALA A 211 10.39 -30.47 8.19
C ALA A 211 9.22 -30.86 7.26
N LEU A 212 8.33 -29.91 6.92
CA LEU A 212 7.21 -30.15 6.00
C LEU A 212 7.64 -30.43 4.55
N GLY A 213 8.89 -30.18 4.16
CA GLY A 213 9.42 -30.67 2.88
C GLY A 213 8.93 -29.96 1.60
N ASP A 214 8.38 -28.75 1.71
CA ASP A 214 8.09 -27.87 0.56
C ASP A 214 8.74 -26.50 0.78
N PRO A 215 10.01 -26.31 0.35
CA PRO A 215 10.74 -25.06 0.58
C PRO A 215 10.11 -23.85 -0.10
N GLU A 216 9.31 -24.06 -1.15
CA GLU A 216 8.72 -22.97 -1.94
C GLU A 216 7.23 -22.73 -1.63
N GLY A 217 6.63 -23.50 -0.72
CA GLY A 217 5.23 -23.34 -0.29
C GLY A 217 4.23 -23.39 -1.46
N ARG A 218 4.56 -24.13 -2.52
CA ARG A 218 3.77 -24.16 -3.75
C ARG A 218 2.57 -25.09 -3.65
N PHE A 219 2.53 -25.97 -2.66
CA PHE A 219 1.44 -26.91 -2.50
C PHE A 219 0.40 -26.40 -1.51
N HIS A 220 -0.89 -26.59 -1.86
CA HIS A 220 -2.01 -26.27 -0.98
C HIS A 220 -1.91 -26.99 0.38
N SER A 221 -1.37 -28.21 0.37
CA SER A 221 -1.10 -29.02 1.55
C SER A 221 -0.14 -28.36 2.54
N TRP A 222 0.86 -27.60 2.06
CA TRP A 222 1.79 -26.89 2.93
C TRP A 222 1.07 -25.79 3.73
N TYR A 223 0.21 -25.01 3.06
CA TYR A 223 -0.57 -23.98 3.73
C TYR A 223 -1.52 -24.56 4.79
N ILE A 224 -2.12 -25.73 4.53
CA ILE A 224 -2.94 -26.44 5.51
C ILE A 224 -2.09 -26.90 6.71
N ALA A 225 -0.93 -27.51 6.47
CA ALA A 225 -0.03 -27.98 7.53
C ALA A 225 0.47 -26.82 8.43
N VAL A 226 0.85 -25.68 7.83
CA VAL A 226 1.25 -24.47 8.55
C VAL A 226 0.14 -23.97 9.47
N LYS A 227 -1.12 -24.05 9.05
CA LYS A 227 -2.25 -23.69 9.90
C LYS A 227 -2.38 -24.59 11.13
N TYR A 228 -2.18 -25.90 10.96
CA TYR A 228 -2.20 -26.82 12.10
C TYR A 228 -1.10 -26.47 13.10
N ILE A 229 0.11 -26.19 12.60
CA ILE A 229 1.20 -25.69 13.45
C ILE A 229 0.74 -24.43 14.19
N TYR A 230 0.21 -23.40 13.52
CA TYR A 230 -0.28 -22.20 14.21
C TYR A 230 -1.39 -22.46 15.25
N GLN A 231 -2.21 -23.49 15.05
CA GLN A 231 -3.24 -23.89 16.01
C GLN A 231 -2.65 -24.52 17.26
N GLU A 232 -1.61 -25.33 17.14
CA GLU A 232 -0.93 -25.97 18.27
C GLU A 232 -0.35 -24.94 19.26
N TYR A 233 0.17 -23.82 18.75
CA TYR A 233 0.65 -22.70 19.60
C TYR A 233 -0.44 -21.69 19.94
N ASN A 234 -1.69 -21.92 19.52
CA ASN A 234 -2.82 -21.01 19.73
C ASN A 234 -2.53 -19.58 19.21
N ILE A 235 -1.95 -19.48 18.01
CA ILE A 235 -1.61 -18.21 17.36
C ILE A 235 -2.34 -17.99 16.02
N LEU A 236 -3.05 -18.99 15.48
CA LEU A 236 -3.71 -18.89 14.16
C LEU A 236 -4.59 -17.64 14.01
N GLN A 237 -5.30 -17.23 15.06
CA GLN A 237 -6.17 -16.06 15.08
C GLN A 237 -5.44 -14.73 14.80
N PHE A 238 -4.12 -14.67 14.99
CA PHE A 238 -3.29 -13.49 14.68
C PHE A 238 -2.80 -13.49 13.22
N PHE A 239 -2.85 -14.65 12.55
CA PHE A 239 -2.52 -14.81 11.13
C PHE A 239 -3.77 -14.74 10.23
N GLU A 240 -4.97 -14.97 10.78
CA GLU A 240 -6.26 -14.89 10.07
C GLU A 240 -7.17 -13.80 10.64
N VAL A 241 -6.70 -12.55 10.59
CA VAL A 241 -7.32 -11.39 11.25
C VAL A 241 -8.61 -10.92 10.56
N ALA A 242 -8.65 -10.92 9.23
CA ALA A 242 -9.83 -10.53 8.46
C ALA A 242 -10.84 -11.68 8.35
N CYS A 243 -12.11 -11.36 8.09
CA CYS A 243 -13.10 -12.38 7.77
C CYS A 243 -12.70 -13.08 6.45
N SER A 244 -11.98 -14.18 6.57
CA SER A 244 -11.85 -15.10 5.46
C SER A 244 -13.24 -15.68 5.22
N ASN A 245 -13.73 -15.64 3.98
CA ASN A 245 -14.96 -16.35 3.57
C ASN A 245 -14.90 -17.88 3.81
N LYS A 246 -13.87 -18.38 4.51
CA LYS A 246 -13.63 -19.79 4.80
C LYS A 246 -14.43 -20.33 5.98
N LEU A 247 -15.16 -19.47 6.72
CA LEU A 247 -16.22 -19.90 7.65
C LEU A 247 -17.62 -19.86 7.01
N SER A 248 -17.72 -19.79 5.68
CA SER A 248 -18.97 -20.10 4.99
C SER A 248 -19.26 -21.60 5.12
N PRO A 249 -20.45 -22.02 5.59
CA PRO A 249 -20.85 -23.44 5.65
C PRO A 249 -20.82 -24.16 4.30
N HIS A 250 -20.62 -23.42 3.20
CA HIS A 250 -20.52 -23.94 1.84
C HIS A 250 -19.11 -24.36 1.41
N ASN A 251 -18.07 -24.13 2.22
CA ASN A 251 -16.72 -24.65 1.97
C ASN A 251 -16.44 -25.98 2.68
N ASN A 252 -17.47 -26.69 3.14
CA ASN A 252 -17.39 -28.12 3.47
C ASN A 252 -17.32 -28.95 2.18
N GLU A 253 -16.43 -28.58 1.25
CA GLU A 253 -16.01 -29.51 0.21
C GLU A 253 -15.10 -30.54 0.89
N VAL A 254 -15.70 -31.72 1.05
CA VAL A 254 -15.11 -33.04 1.27
C VAL A 254 -13.58 -33.04 1.20
N PHE A 255 -12.95 -33.37 2.33
CA PHE A 255 -11.54 -33.79 2.44
C PHE A 255 -11.20 -34.73 1.27
N ASP A 256 -10.26 -34.32 0.42
CA ASP A 256 -9.75 -35.16 -0.67
C ASP A 256 -8.68 -36.11 -0.12
N ASP A 257 -8.49 -37.28 -0.74
CA ASP A 257 -7.59 -38.36 -0.29
C ASP A 257 -6.11 -37.91 -0.17
N SER A 258 -5.77 -36.68 -0.59
CA SER A 258 -4.47 -36.04 -0.36
C SER A 258 -4.25 -35.60 1.09
N ASP A 259 -5.30 -35.44 1.90
CA ASP A 259 -5.21 -34.91 3.27
C ASP A 259 -4.89 -36.01 4.31
N GLU A 260 -5.19 -37.28 4.04
CA GLU A 260 -4.78 -38.40 4.92
C GLU A 260 -3.25 -38.52 5.01
N ASN A 261 -2.53 -38.24 3.91
CA ASN A 261 -1.07 -38.21 3.91
C ASN A 261 -0.48 -37.07 4.75
N ILE A 262 -1.25 -36.01 5.00
CA ILE A 262 -0.83 -34.87 5.83
C ILE A 262 -0.96 -35.22 7.32
N ILE A 263 -2.04 -35.90 7.70
CA ILE A 263 -2.23 -36.38 9.08
C ILE A 263 -1.15 -37.41 9.42
N GLU A 264 -0.86 -38.37 8.54
CA GLU A 264 0.24 -39.32 8.76
C GLU A 264 1.62 -38.64 8.81
N ALA A 265 1.86 -37.59 8.01
CA ALA A 265 3.11 -36.83 8.07
C ALA A 265 3.25 -36.00 9.36
N LEU A 266 2.16 -35.42 9.87
CA LEU A 266 2.13 -34.69 11.14
C LEU A 266 2.28 -35.65 12.33
N GLU A 267 1.63 -36.81 12.31
CA GLU A 267 1.78 -37.87 13.32
C GLU A 267 3.21 -38.44 13.33
N ALA A 268 3.88 -38.51 12.18
CA ALA A 268 5.28 -38.93 12.09
C ALA A 268 6.27 -37.89 12.64
N LEU A 269 5.90 -36.61 12.68
CA LEU A 269 6.70 -35.53 13.28
C LEU A 269 6.56 -35.44 14.80
N ASP A 270 5.46 -35.96 15.37
CA ASP A 270 5.18 -36.00 16.81
C ASP A 270 5.84 -37.20 17.54
N VAL A 271 6.56 -38.06 16.81
CA VAL A 271 7.34 -39.18 17.37
C VAL A 271 8.82 -38.79 17.46
N ASN A 272 9.18 -37.96 18.43
CA ASN A 272 10.49 -37.95 19.12
C ASN A 272 10.46 -37.11 20.40
#